data_AF-A0A8S2YRX9-F1
#
_entry.id   AF-A0A8S2YRX9-F1
#
_cell.length_a   1.000
_cell.length_b   1.000
_cell.length_c   1.000
_cell.angle_alpha   90.00
_cell.angle_beta   90.00
_cell.angle_gamma   90.00
#
_symmetry.space_group_name_H-M   'P 1'
#
loop_
_entity.id
_entity.type
_entity.pdbx_description
1 polymer ?
#
loop_
_entity_poly.entity_id
_entity_poly.type
_entity_poly.pdbx_seq_one_letter_code
_entity_poly.pdbx_strand_id
1 'polypeptide(L)' 'MLNNYEDILNWTKENDIMILDRGFRDSLGVIKALGIDTAMPSFLGKNRRQFDAYDANRSRFVTKLRWVVEG' A
#
# COMPACT_ATOMS: atom_id res chain seq x y z
N MET A 1 8.75 21.10 -14.68
CA MET A 1 8.68 19.63 -14.81
C MET A 1 8.23 19.11 -13.46
N LEU A 2 7.18 18.29 -13.40
CA LEU A 2 6.84 17.56 -12.18
C LEU A 2 7.93 16.50 -11.99
N ASN A 3 8.89 16.76 -11.08
CA ASN A 3 9.80 15.73 -10.60
C ASN A 3 9.00 14.90 -9.59
N ASN A 4 8.13 14.05 -10.14
CA ASN A 4 7.20 13.14 -9.49
C ASN A 4 7.68 12.50 -8.18
N TYR A 5 8.98 12.25 -8.03
CA TYR A 5 9.58 11.73 -6.81
C TYR A 5 9.61 12.71 -5.64
N GLU A 6 10.13 13.93 -5.84
CA GLU A 6 10.21 14.93 -4.76
C GLU A 6 8.81 15.44 -4.38
N ASP A 7 7.92 15.57 -5.36
CA ASP A 7 6.56 16.05 -5.14
C ASP A 7 5.71 15.07 -4.33
N ILE A 8 5.88 13.75 -4.51
CA ILE A 8 5.20 12.73 -3.69
C ILE A 8 5.71 12.74 -2.24
N LEU A 9 7.02 12.91 -2.05
CA LEU A 9 7.59 12.98 -0.71
C LEU A 9 7.08 14.21 0.06
N ASN A 10 6.88 15.33 -0.64
CA ASN A 10 6.27 16.54 -0.06
C ASN A 10 4.81 16.34 0.38
N TRP A 11 4.12 15.33 -0.14
CA TRP A 11 2.75 14.99 0.27
C TRP A 11 2.70 14.04 1.47
N THR A 12 3.86 13.53 1.91
CA THR A 12 3.97 12.60 3.03
C THR A 12 4.68 13.24 4.21
N LYS A 13 4.25 12.89 5.41
CA LYS A 13 4.90 13.25 6.68
C LYS A 13 5.47 12.00 7.34
N GLU A 14 6.35 12.23 8.30
CA GLU A 14 6.84 11.15 9.17
C GLU A 14 5.65 10.43 9.84
N ASN A 15 5.66 9.10 9.79
CA ASN A 15 4.59 8.19 10.25
C ASN A 15 3.31 8.14 9.40
N ASP A 16 3.30 8.75 8.22
CA ASP A 16 2.21 8.50 7.27
C ASP A 16 2.28 7.06 6.73
N ILE A 17 1.11 6.49 6.47
CA ILE A 17 0.97 5.15 5.88
C ILE A 17 0.43 5.29 4.46
N MET A 18 1.23 4.93 3.47
CA MET A 18 0.78 4.86 2.09
C MET A 18 -0.08 3.62 1.86
N ILE A 19 -1.32 3.85 1.43
CA ILE A 19 -2.26 2.79 1.05
C ILE A 19 -2.07 2.47 -0.43
N LEU A 20 -1.54 1.28 -0.71
CA LEU A 20 -1.13 0.87 -2.04
C LEU A 20 -1.90 -0.35 -2.54
N ASP A 21 -1.94 -0.50 -3.85
CA ASP A 21 -2.42 -1.70 -4.49
C ASP A 21 -1.41 -2.82 -4.55
N ARG A 22 -1.97 -4.03 -4.70
CA ARG A 22 -1.20 -5.24 -5.00
C ARG A 22 -0.26 -5.12 -6.19
N GLY A 23 -0.56 -4.24 -7.15
CA GLY A 23 0.29 -3.95 -8.32
C GLY A 23 1.60 -3.22 -8.00
N PHE A 24 1.72 -2.58 -6.83
CA PHE A 24 2.92 -1.85 -6.40
C PHE A 24 3.86 -2.69 -5.54
N ARG A 25 3.67 -4.01 -5.49
CA ARG A 25 4.48 -4.92 -4.67
C ARG A 25 5.98 -4.72 -4.88
N ASP A 26 6.41 -4.61 -6.13
CA ASP A 26 7.83 -4.52 -6.47
C ASP A 26 8.44 -3.16 -6.09
N SER A 27 7.59 -2.15 -5.88
CA SER A 27 7.98 -0.81 -5.42
C SER A 27 8.08 -0.71 -3.89
N LEU A 28 7.62 -1.70 -3.12
CA LEU A 28 7.64 -1.65 -1.65
C LEU A 28 9.05 -1.47 -1.07
N GLY A 29 10.06 -2.05 -1.72
CA GLY A 29 11.45 -1.90 -1.30
C GLY A 29 11.92 -0.46 -1.39
N VAL A 30 11.59 0.21 -2.50
CA VAL A 30 11.90 1.63 -2.70
C VAL A 30 11.18 2.47 -1.64
N ILE A 31 9.86 2.29 -1.47
CA ILE A 31 9.06 3.12 -0.55
C ILE A 31 9.54 2.98 0.90
N LYS A 32 9.89 1.76 1.33
CA LYS A 32 10.47 1.53 2.66
C LYS A 32 11.84 2.18 2.83
N ALA A 33 12.67 2.20 1.78
CA ALA A 33 13.96 2.88 1.81
C ALA A 33 13.83 4.40 1.96
N LEU A 34 12.66 4.97 1.63
CA LEU A 34 12.30 6.37 1.87
C LEU A 34 11.78 6.63 3.29
N GLY A 35 11.72 5.61 4.14
CA GLY A 35 11.21 5.73 5.51
C GLY A 35 9.69 5.79 5.60
N ILE A 36 8.97 5.43 4.54
CA ILE A 36 7.51 5.51 4.48
C ILE A 36 6.89 4.14 4.75
N ASP A 37 5.95 4.11 5.69
CA ASP A 37 5.18 2.91 5.99
C ASP A 37 4.13 2.65 4.91
N THR A 38 3.82 1.37 4.68
CA THR A 38 2.92 0.95 3.61
C THR A 38 1.90 -0.06 4.10
N ALA A 39 0.67 0.09 3.62
CA ALA A 39 -0.37 -0.92 3.75
C ALA A 39 -0.92 -1.30 2.37
N MET A 40 -1.16 -2.59 2.19
CA MET A 40 -1.61 -3.17 0.93
C MET A 40 -2.48 -4.38 1.24
N PRO A 41 -3.46 -4.74 0.38
CA PRO A 41 -4.24 -5.95 0.58
C PRO A 41 -3.33 -7.17 0.71
N SER A 42 -3.64 -8.07 1.66
CA SER A 42 -2.83 -9.26 1.92
C SER A 42 -2.75 -10.16 0.69
N PHE A 43 -1.71 -10.99 0.61
CA PHE A 43 -1.60 -12.04 -0.39
C PHE A 43 -1.94 -13.39 0.20
N LEU A 44 -2.62 -14.23 -0.57
CA LEU A 44 -2.82 -15.61 -0.18
C LEU A 44 -1.44 -16.27 -0.06
N GLY A 45 -1.20 -16.89 1.10
CA GLY A 45 0.00 -17.70 1.31
C GLY A 45 0.05 -18.88 0.35
N LYS A 46 1.25 -19.44 0.16
CA LYS A 46 1.45 -20.62 -0.67
C LYS A 46 0.51 -21.75 -0.23
N ASN A 47 -0.13 -22.40 -1.19
CA ASN A 47 -1.10 -23.48 -0.97
C ASN A 47 -2.37 -23.09 -0.17
N ARG A 48 -2.65 -21.80 0.05
CA ARG A 48 -3.91 -21.34 0.65
C ARG A 48 -4.89 -20.88 -0.42
N ARG A 49 -6.15 -21.28 -0.27
CA ARG A 49 -7.25 -20.83 -1.14
C ARG A 49 -8.03 -19.64 -0.56
N GLN A 50 -7.88 -19.39 0.74
CA GLN A 50 -8.59 -18.32 1.46
C GLN A 50 -7.69 -17.69 2.52
N PHE A 51 -8.03 -16.46 2.91
CA PHE A 51 -7.44 -15.78 4.05
C PHE A 51 -7.98 -16.33 5.36
N ASP A 52 -7.19 -16.22 6.42
CA ASP A 52 -7.74 -16.29 7.77
C ASP A 52 -8.50 -14.99 8.10
N ALA A 53 -9.18 -14.98 9.25
CA ALA A 53 -9.98 -13.83 9.66
C ALA A 53 -9.14 -12.55 9.77
N TYR A 54 -7.89 -12.65 10.22
CA TYR A 54 -7.01 -11.50 10.39
C TYR A 54 -6.62 -10.90 9.04
N ASP A 55 -6.10 -11.72 8.13
CA ASP A 55 -5.71 -11.28 6.79
C ASP A 55 -6.89 -10.77 5.96
N ALA A 56 -8.06 -11.42 6.11
CA ALA A 56 -9.27 -11.00 5.44
C ALA A 56 -9.74 -9.62 5.94
N ASN A 57 -9.67 -9.38 7.25
CA ASN A 57 -10.04 -8.11 7.84
C ASN A 57 -9.04 -7.00 7.49
N ARG A 58 -7.74 -7.28 7.55
CA ARG A 58 -6.68 -6.36 7.14
C ARG A 58 -6.85 -5.97 5.66
N SER A 59 -7.10 -6.95 4.79
CA SER A 59 -7.34 -6.69 3.37
C SER A 59 -8.57 -5.80 3.15
N ARG A 60 -9.69 -6.08 3.84
CA ARG A 60 -10.90 -5.24 3.75
C ARG A 60 -10.67 -3.83 4.26
N PHE A 61 -9.94 -3.67 5.36
CA PHE A 61 -9.60 -2.37 5.93
C PHE A 61 -8.82 -1.53 4.92
N VAL A 62 -7.77 -2.11 4.33
CA VAL A 62 -6.97 -1.45 3.29
C VAL A 62 -7.82 -1.08 2.06
N THR A 63 -8.64 -2.01 1.55
CA THR A 63 -9.50 -1.73 0.38
C THR A 63 -10.51 -0.61 0.65
N LYS A 64 -11.05 -0.50 1.87
CA LYS A 64 -11.99 0.57 2.23
C LYS A 64 -11.36 1.95 2.28
N LEU A 65 -10.08 2.04 2.63
CA LEU A 65 -9.36 3.31 2.76
C LEU A 65 -8.67 3.77 1.48
N ARG A 66 -8.58 2.88 0.48
CA ARG A 66 -8.03 3.23 -0.83
C ARG A 66 -8.88 4.32 -1.46
N TRP A 67 -8.24 5.41 -1.85
CA TRP A 67 -8.93 6.50 -2.56
C TRP A 67 -9.46 5.98 -3.89
N VAL A 68 -10.75 6.22 -4.13
CA VAL A 68 -11.37 5.96 -5.43
C VAL A 68 -10.90 7.06 -6.37
N VAL A 69 -10.10 6.69 -7.37
CA VAL A 69 -9.86 7.57 -8.52
C VAL A 69 -10.93 7.21 -9.54
N GLU A 70 -11.99 8.02 -9.62
CA GLU A 70 -12.91 7.97 -10.75
C GLU A 70 -12.21 8.62 -11.94
N GLY A 71 -12.15 7.90 -13.06
CA GLY A 71 -11.57 8.35 -14.32
C GLY A 71 -12.64 8.58 -15.38
#